data_AF-A0A850WRW6-F1
#
_entry.id   AF-A0A850WRW6-F1
#
_cell.length_a   1.000
_cell.length_b   1.000
_cell.length_c   1.000
_cell.angle_alpha   90.00
_cell.angle_beta   90.00
_cell.angle_gamma   90.00
#
_symmetry.space_group_name_H-M   'P 1'
#
loop_
_entity.id
_entity.type
_entity.pdbx_description
1 polymer ?
#
loop_
_entity_poly.entity_id
_entity_poly.type
_entity_poly.pdbx_seq_one_letter_code
_entity_poly.pdbx_strand_id
1 'polypeptide(L)'
;MADVLSVLRQYNTQKKEIVVKGDEVIFGEFSWPKNVKTNYVIWGTGKEGQPREYYTLDSILFLLNNVHLSHPVYVRRAATENIPVVRRPDRKDLLAYLNGETSTSSSIDRSAPLEIGLQRSTQVKRAADEILAEAKKPRIEDEECVRLDKERLAARLEGHKEGIVQTEQIRSLSEAMSVEKIAAIKAKIMAKKRSTIKTDLDDDITALKQRSFVDAEVDVTRDIVSRERVWRTRTTILQSTGKNFAKNIFAILQSVKAREEGRAPEQRPAPNTAPT
;
A
#
# COMPACT_ATOMS: atom_id res chain seq x y z
N MET A 1 1.67 3.57 12.35
CA MET A 1 1.61 4.75 11.48
C MET A 1 0.42 5.54 11.99
N ALA A 2 0.67 6.69 12.63
CA ALA A 2 -0.34 7.39 13.41
C ALA A 2 -1.12 8.36 12.51
N ASP A 3 -2.43 8.32 12.60
CA ASP A 3 -3.34 9.29 12.01
C ASP A 3 -3.22 10.66 12.69
N VAL A 4 -3.57 11.73 11.98
CA VAL A 4 -3.45 13.11 12.48
C VAL A 4 -4.20 13.33 13.81
N LEU A 5 -5.34 12.66 14.00
CA LEU A 5 -6.12 12.76 15.23
C LEU A 5 -5.44 12.05 16.41
N SER A 6 -4.89 10.86 16.19
CA SER A 6 -4.08 10.16 17.20
C SER A 6 -2.83 10.94 17.59
N VAL A 7 -2.17 11.60 16.62
CA VAL A 7 -1.03 12.49 16.90
C VAL A 7 -1.50 13.68 17.72
N LEU A 8 -2.59 14.33 17.35
CA LEU A 8 -3.17 15.44 18.13
C LEU A 8 -3.50 15.01 19.57
N ARG A 9 -4.12 13.84 19.74
CA ARG A 9 -4.41 13.25 21.07
C ARG A 9 -3.12 13.06 21.87
N GLN A 10 -2.09 12.43 21.26
CA GLN A 10 -0.82 12.20 21.94
C GLN A 10 -0.19 13.52 22.40
N TYR A 11 -0.21 14.56 21.57
CA TYR A 11 0.33 15.88 21.92
C TYR A 11 -0.47 16.54 23.04
N ASN A 12 -1.80 16.45 23.02
CA ASN A 12 -2.65 17.00 24.09
C ASN A 12 -2.48 16.24 25.43
N THR A 13 -2.39 14.91 25.41
CA THR A 13 -2.14 14.10 26.61
C THR A 13 -0.74 14.38 27.19
N GLN A 14 0.27 14.55 26.33
CA GLN A 14 1.64 14.87 26.73
C GLN A 14 1.87 16.36 27.02
N LYS A 15 0.86 17.21 26.80
CA LYS A 15 0.94 18.68 26.90
C LYS A 15 2.14 19.26 26.15
N LYS A 16 2.40 18.72 24.96
CA LYS A 16 3.42 19.21 24.02
C LYS A 16 2.89 20.41 23.25
N GLU A 17 3.80 21.28 22.84
CA GLU A 17 3.47 22.45 22.03
C GLU A 17 3.02 22.04 20.62
N ILE A 18 1.94 22.66 20.15
CA ILE A 18 1.42 22.53 18.79
C ILE A 18 1.62 23.88 18.11
N VAL A 19 2.44 23.92 17.07
CA VAL A 19 2.78 25.18 16.38
C VAL A 19 1.88 25.33 15.16
N VAL A 20 1.08 26.38 15.13
CA VAL A 20 0.24 26.74 13.98
C VAL A 20 0.95 27.84 13.19
N LYS A 21 1.39 27.52 11.95
CA LYS A 21 2.02 28.48 11.03
C LYS A 21 1.15 28.64 9.81
N GLY A 22 0.43 29.76 9.72
CA GLY A 22 -0.46 30.05 8.58
C GLY A 22 -1.52 28.96 8.43
N ASP A 23 -1.46 28.24 7.31
CA ASP A 23 -2.40 27.15 6.96
C ASP A 23 -1.91 25.76 7.36
N GLU A 24 -0.77 25.66 8.04
CA GLU A 24 -0.18 24.38 8.44
C GLU A 24 -0.09 24.26 9.96
N VAL A 25 -0.37 23.04 10.44
CA VAL A 25 -0.27 22.65 11.85
C VAL A 25 0.90 21.69 11.98
N ILE A 26 1.86 22.08 12.80
CA ILE A 26 3.13 21.36 12.98
C ILE A 26 3.11 20.67 14.35
N PHE A 27 3.29 19.35 14.30
CA PHE A 27 3.46 18.46 15.45
C PHE A 27 4.88 17.92 15.45
N GLY A 28 5.83 18.72 15.97
CA GLY A 28 7.24 18.36 15.98
C GLY A 28 7.81 18.19 14.57
N GLU A 29 7.95 16.93 14.14
CA GLU A 29 8.48 16.55 12.81
C GLU A 29 7.39 16.39 11.73
N PHE A 30 6.12 16.33 12.14
CA PHE A 30 5.01 16.13 11.21
C PHE A 30 4.27 17.43 10.95
N SER A 31 3.84 17.61 9.71
CA SER A 31 3.04 18.77 9.31
C SER A 31 1.81 18.33 8.54
N TRP A 32 0.68 18.94 8.86
CA TRP A 32 -0.56 18.78 8.12
C TRP A 32 -1.18 20.14 7.79
N PRO A 33 -1.86 20.28 6.65
CA PRO A 33 -2.68 21.46 6.39
C PRO A 33 -3.87 21.50 7.35
N LYS A 34 -4.33 22.69 7.74
CA LYS A 34 -5.52 22.90 8.59
C LYS A 34 -6.78 22.25 8.02
N ASN A 35 -6.92 22.25 6.70
CA ASN A 35 -8.05 21.67 5.99
C ASN A 35 -8.01 20.13 5.90
N VAL A 36 -6.99 19.47 6.46
CA VAL A 36 -6.94 18.00 6.44
C VAL A 36 -8.15 17.42 7.15
N LYS A 37 -8.82 16.46 6.49
CA LYS A 37 -9.90 15.69 7.10
C LYS A 37 -9.33 14.66 8.05
N THR A 38 -9.90 14.58 9.24
CA THR A 38 -9.53 13.58 10.24
C THR A 38 -10.31 12.28 10.01
N ASN A 39 -10.10 11.29 10.88
CA ASN A 39 -10.88 10.04 10.94
C ASN A 39 -12.14 10.16 11.82
N TYR A 40 -12.46 11.33 12.36
CA TYR A 40 -13.64 11.50 13.21
C TYR A 40 -14.87 11.88 12.38
N VAL A 41 -15.87 10.99 12.37
CA VAL A 41 -17.12 11.16 11.60
C VAL A 41 -18.01 12.22 12.24
N ILE A 42 -18.58 13.10 11.41
CA ILE A 42 -19.52 14.12 11.84
C ILE A 42 -20.86 13.47 12.20
N TRP A 43 -21.38 13.75 13.41
CA TRP A 43 -22.66 13.21 13.86
C TRP A 43 -23.80 13.51 12.88
N GLY A 44 -24.54 12.47 12.50
CA GLY A 44 -25.67 12.58 11.59
C GLY A 44 -25.32 12.48 10.10
N THR A 45 -24.04 12.30 9.76
CA THR A 45 -23.60 11.95 8.40
C THR A 45 -23.50 10.42 8.26
N GLY A 46 -23.46 9.91 7.02
CA GLY A 46 -23.44 8.45 6.79
C GLY A 46 -24.78 7.73 7.01
N LYS A 47 -25.89 8.47 7.13
CA LYS A 47 -27.26 7.93 7.19
C LYS A 47 -27.89 7.98 5.80
N GLU A 48 -28.80 7.04 5.51
CA GLU A 48 -29.58 7.00 4.26
C GLU A 48 -28.73 6.98 2.96
N GLY A 49 -27.59 6.29 2.98
CA GLY A 49 -26.74 6.14 1.79
C GLY A 49 -25.89 7.37 1.43
N GLN A 50 -25.96 8.45 2.21
CA GLN A 50 -25.07 9.60 2.08
C GLN A 50 -23.65 9.23 2.52
N PRO A 51 -22.60 9.83 1.92
CA PRO A 51 -21.23 9.59 2.33
C PRO A 51 -20.99 10.06 3.76
N ARG A 52 -20.06 9.39 4.46
CA ARG A 52 -19.58 9.84 5.76
C ARG A 52 -18.73 11.09 5.57
N GLU A 53 -19.00 12.13 6.36
CA GLU A 53 -18.16 13.31 6.40
C GLU A 53 -17.33 13.32 7.67
N TYR A 54 -16.16 13.94 7.59
CA TYR A 54 -15.18 13.96 8.66
C TYR A 54 -14.84 15.39 9.04
N TYR A 55 -14.61 15.63 10.33
CA TYR A 55 -14.15 16.94 10.80
C TYR A 55 -12.75 17.24 10.28
N THR A 56 -12.50 18.53 9.99
CA THR A 56 -11.16 19.00 9.67
C THR A 56 -10.32 19.15 10.93
N LEU A 57 -9.00 19.09 10.79
CA LEU A 57 -8.06 19.33 11.89
C LEU A 57 -8.29 20.69 12.53
N ASP A 58 -8.53 21.72 11.72
CA ASP A 58 -8.79 23.08 12.20
C ASP A 58 -10.02 23.16 13.10
N SER A 59 -11.10 22.47 12.73
CA SER A 59 -12.34 22.41 13.52
C SER A 59 -12.11 21.85 14.92
N ILE A 60 -11.32 20.77 15.00
CA ILE A 60 -11.00 20.08 16.26
C ILE A 60 -10.01 20.90 17.10
N LEU A 61 -9.00 21.50 16.46
CA LEU A 61 -8.02 22.34 17.15
C LEU A 61 -8.68 23.60 17.72
N PHE A 62 -9.58 24.22 16.96
CA PHE A 62 -10.35 25.38 17.40
C PHE A 62 -11.25 25.05 18.60
N LEU A 63 -11.85 23.86 18.61
CA LEU A 63 -12.58 23.35 19.78
C LEU A 63 -11.67 23.20 21.00
N LEU A 64 -10.48 22.61 20.82
CA LEU A 64 -9.53 22.35 21.90
C LEU A 64 -9.03 23.65 22.55
N ASN A 65 -8.77 24.68 21.76
CA ASN A 65 -8.35 25.99 22.25
C ASN A 65 -9.49 26.74 23.00
N ASN A 66 -10.74 26.47 22.63
CA ASN A 66 -11.93 27.16 23.16
C ASN A 66 -12.82 26.26 24.03
N VAL A 67 -12.25 25.26 24.71
CA VAL A 67 -13.02 24.31 25.55
C VAL A 67 -13.72 24.98 26.74
N HIS A 68 -13.16 26.07 27.25
CA HIS A 68 -13.67 26.83 28.39
C HIS A 68 -14.95 27.63 28.07
N LEU A 69 -15.24 27.85 26.79
CA LEU A 69 -16.44 28.55 26.36
C LEU A 69 -17.65 27.62 26.33
N SER A 70 -18.82 28.17 26.66
CA SER A 70 -20.08 27.47 26.40
C SER A 70 -20.26 27.23 24.91
N HIS A 71 -20.93 26.13 24.55
CA HIS A 71 -21.08 25.72 23.15
C HIS A 71 -21.70 26.82 22.26
N PRO A 72 -22.73 27.58 22.68
CA PRO A 72 -23.27 28.69 21.87
C PRO A 72 -22.26 29.82 21.62
N VAL A 73 -21.39 30.13 22.59
CA VAL A 73 -20.34 31.16 22.43
C VAL A 73 -19.25 30.65 21.48
N TYR A 74 -18.87 29.38 21.62
CA TYR A 74 -17.93 28.71 20.71
C TYR A 74 -18.43 28.75 19.25
N VAL A 75 -19.71 28.44 19.01
CA VAL A 75 -20.30 28.46 17.66
C VAL A 75 -20.22 29.86 17.04
N ARG A 76 -20.49 30.91 17.82
CA ARG A 76 -20.35 32.30 17.35
C ARG A 76 -18.90 32.63 16.99
N ARG A 77 -17.93 32.25 17.82
CA ARG A 77 -16.51 32.48 17.51
C ARG A 77 -16.04 31.70 16.28
N ALA A 78 -16.45 30.44 16.14
CA ALA A 78 -16.12 29.63 14.98
C ALA A 78 -16.66 30.24 13.67
N ALA A 79 -17.87 30.80 13.71
CA ALA A 79 -18.45 31.50 12.57
C ALA A 79 -17.66 32.78 12.21
N THR A 80 -17.11 33.51 13.19
CA THR A 80 -16.25 34.67 12.94
C THR A 80 -14.95 34.27 12.23
N GLU A 81 -14.37 33.13 12.61
CA GLU A 81 -13.13 32.60 12.02
C GLU A 81 -13.38 31.78 10.74
N ASN A 82 -14.65 31.64 10.30
CA ASN A 82 -15.07 30.79 9.17
C ASN A 82 -14.66 29.31 9.29
N ILE A 83 -14.59 28.78 10.53
CA ILE A 83 -14.22 27.40 10.80
C ILE A 83 -15.49 26.54 10.99
N PRO A 84 -15.57 25.35 10.36
CA PRO A 84 -16.69 24.44 10.61
C PRO A 84 -16.81 24.05 12.09
N VAL A 85 -18.04 24.11 12.62
CA VAL A 85 -18.30 23.83 14.04
C VAL A 85 -18.39 22.34 14.33
N VAL A 86 -17.76 21.90 15.43
CA VAL A 86 -18.01 20.56 15.97
C VAL A 86 -19.42 20.49 16.54
N ARG A 87 -20.21 19.50 16.12
CA ARG A 87 -21.61 19.36 16.54
C ARG A 87 -21.70 19.06 18.04
N ARG A 88 -22.77 19.53 18.68
CA ARG A 88 -22.98 19.39 20.13
C ARG A 88 -22.94 17.94 20.64
N PRO A 89 -23.54 16.95 19.95
CA PRO A 89 -23.49 15.55 20.40
C PRO A 89 -22.06 14.99 20.43
N ASP A 90 -21.22 15.36 19.45
CA ASP A 90 -19.84 14.91 19.35
C ASP A 90 -18.91 15.57 20.36
N ARG A 91 -19.25 16.78 20.83
CA ARG A 91 -18.36 17.59 21.67
C ARG A 91 -17.86 16.85 22.92
N LYS A 92 -18.74 16.13 23.63
CA LYS A 92 -18.36 15.44 24.87
C LYS A 92 -17.43 14.25 24.58
N ASP A 93 -17.79 13.43 23.59
CA ASP A 93 -17.06 12.23 23.21
C ASP A 93 -15.68 12.56 22.62
N LEU A 94 -15.63 13.54 21.72
CA LEU A 94 -14.38 14.00 21.11
C LEU A 94 -13.40 14.55 22.16
N LEU A 95 -13.88 15.33 23.13
CA LEU A 95 -13.03 15.86 24.20
C LEU A 95 -12.53 14.75 25.15
N ALA A 96 -13.39 13.80 25.50
CA ALA A 96 -12.98 12.64 26.29
C ALA A 96 -11.88 11.83 25.59
N TYR A 97 -12.00 11.65 24.26
CA TYR A 97 -10.99 10.98 23.46
C TYR A 97 -9.67 11.75 23.42
N LEU A 98 -9.72 13.07 23.15
CA LEU A 98 -8.54 13.93 23.07
C LEU A 98 -7.80 14.09 24.40
N ASN A 99 -8.51 14.09 25.52
CA ASN A 99 -7.91 14.11 26.86
C ASN A 99 -7.34 12.74 27.27
N GLY A 100 -7.74 11.68 26.56
CA GLY A 100 -7.31 10.32 26.82
C GLY A 100 -8.13 9.57 27.87
N GLU A 101 -9.32 10.09 28.23
CA GLU A 101 -10.30 9.39 29.07
C GLU A 101 -10.84 8.14 28.35
N THR A 102 -11.02 8.24 27.04
CA THR A 102 -11.36 7.11 26.17
C THR A 102 -10.22 6.78 25.21
N SER A 103 -9.95 5.48 25.05
CA SER A 103 -8.93 4.96 24.14
C SER A 103 -9.43 4.85 22.70
N THR A 104 -10.76 4.76 22.52
CA THR A 104 -11.45 4.60 21.24
C THR A 104 -12.83 5.25 21.33
N SER A 105 -13.32 5.85 20.25
CA SER A 105 -14.72 6.24 20.11
C SER A 105 -15.40 5.54 18.94
N SER A 106 -16.73 5.43 19.00
CA SER A 106 -17.55 4.83 17.94
C SER A 106 -17.55 5.65 16.64
N SER A 107 -17.29 6.95 16.75
CA SER A 107 -17.24 7.89 15.63
C SER A 107 -15.89 7.89 14.90
N ILE A 108 -14.86 7.18 15.39
CA ILE A 108 -13.57 7.09 14.71
C ILE A 108 -13.60 5.97 13.67
N ASP A 109 -13.52 6.36 12.41
CA ASP A 109 -13.38 5.41 11.29
C ASP A 109 -11.91 5.18 10.96
N ARG A 110 -11.38 4.02 11.40
CA ARG A 110 -9.98 3.64 11.11
C ARG A 110 -9.74 3.30 9.64
N SER A 111 -10.80 3.14 8.84
CA SER A 111 -10.71 2.82 7.41
C SER A 111 -10.77 4.06 6.52
N ALA A 112 -10.96 5.25 7.09
CA ALA A 112 -10.98 6.49 6.34
C ALA A 112 -9.67 6.69 5.55
N PRO A 113 -9.73 7.12 4.28
CA PRO A 113 -8.54 7.53 3.54
C PRO A 113 -7.90 8.73 4.24
N LEU A 114 -6.80 8.48 4.95
CA LEU A 114 -6.10 9.49 5.72
C LEU A 114 -4.97 10.10 4.89
N GLU A 115 -4.90 11.42 4.88
CA GLU A 115 -3.70 12.12 4.41
C GLU A 115 -2.58 11.86 5.43
N ILE A 116 -1.67 10.97 5.05
CA ILE A 116 -0.45 10.70 5.79
C ILE A 116 0.33 12.01 5.84
N GLY A 117 0.67 12.46 7.05
CA GLY A 117 1.35 13.73 7.25
C GLY A 117 2.59 13.84 6.39
N LEU A 118 2.74 15.00 5.76
CA LEU A 118 3.98 15.36 5.09
C LEU A 118 5.04 15.44 6.19
N GLN A 119 5.94 14.47 6.21
CA GLN A 119 7.11 14.52 7.08
C GLN A 119 7.98 15.68 6.60
N ARG A 120 7.91 16.82 7.28
CA ARG A 120 8.86 17.90 7.02
C ARG A 120 10.17 17.47 7.64
N SER A 121 11.18 17.22 6.80
CA SER A 121 12.56 17.09 7.25
C SER A 121 13.00 18.42 7.83
N THR A 122 12.83 18.59 9.14
CA THR A 122 13.34 19.77 9.84
C THR A 122 14.86 19.64 9.96
N GLN A 123 15.58 19.91 8.87
CA GLN A 123 16.99 20.27 8.90
C GLN A 123 17.16 21.66 8.33
N VAL A 124 17.42 22.60 9.24
CA VAL A 124 17.90 23.95 8.97
C VAL A 124 19.16 23.89 8.11
N LYS A 125 19.10 24.36 6.85
CA LYS A 125 20.27 24.92 6.15
C LYS A 125 19.85 26.12 5.29
N ARG A 126 20.74 27.12 5.35
CA ARG A 126 20.64 28.48 4.83
C ARG A 126 20.68 28.52 3.29
N ALA A 127 19.89 29.45 2.75
CA ALA A 127 20.12 30.37 1.62
C ALA A 127 20.62 29.88 0.25
N ALA A 128 20.02 30.50 -0.78
CA ALA A 128 20.29 30.47 -2.23
C ALA A 128 19.95 29.13 -2.92
N ASP A 129 19.07 29.05 -3.91
CA ASP A 129 18.92 29.92 -5.09
C ASP A 129 17.47 29.91 -5.64
N GLU A 130 17.04 31.04 -6.20
CA GLU A 130 15.87 31.15 -7.08
C GLU A 130 16.12 30.40 -8.39
N ILE A 131 15.30 29.41 -8.77
CA ILE A 131 14.87 29.21 -10.17
C ILE A 131 13.44 28.64 -10.20
N LEU A 132 12.54 29.52 -10.65
CA LEU A 132 11.39 29.31 -11.54
C LEU A 132 10.46 28.09 -11.35
N ALA A 133 9.20 28.44 -11.12
CA ALA A 133 8.03 27.60 -11.29
C ALA A 133 7.91 27.12 -12.75
N GLU A 134 7.72 25.81 -12.96
CA GLU A 134 7.25 25.29 -14.24
C GLU A 134 6.06 24.33 -14.04
N ALA A 135 4.99 24.68 -14.74
CA ALA A 135 3.71 23.99 -14.74
C ALA A 135 3.79 22.60 -15.40
N LYS A 136 2.89 21.73 -14.94
CA LYS A 136 2.59 20.40 -15.45
C LYS A 136 2.45 20.40 -16.98
N LYS A 137 3.22 19.55 -17.67
CA LYS A 137 2.90 19.04 -19.02
C LYS A 137 2.48 17.56 -18.93
N PRO A 138 1.38 17.14 -19.57
CA PRO A 138 1.01 15.73 -19.67
C PRO A 138 1.99 15.00 -20.59
N ARG A 139 2.56 13.89 -20.10
CA ARG A 139 3.45 13.00 -20.85
C ARG A 139 2.60 12.15 -21.79
N ILE A 140 2.54 12.55 -23.06
CA ILE A 140 2.12 11.71 -24.17
C ILE A 140 3.21 10.64 -24.31
N GLU A 141 2.86 9.38 -24.06
CA GLU A 141 3.74 8.25 -24.33
C GLU A 141 3.53 7.81 -25.78
N ASP A 142 4.60 7.82 -26.55
CA ASP A 142 4.64 7.55 -27.98
C ASP A 142 4.06 6.17 -28.31
N GLU A 143 2.99 6.15 -29.12
CA GLU A 143 2.26 4.96 -29.57
C GLU A 143 3.18 3.92 -30.25
N GLU A 144 4.33 4.34 -30.76
CA GLU A 144 5.36 3.48 -31.35
C GLU A 144 6.06 2.58 -30.32
N CYS A 145 6.26 3.06 -29.08
CA CYS A 145 6.96 2.29 -28.06
C CYS A 145 6.12 1.09 -27.59
N VAL A 146 4.80 1.29 -27.47
CA VAL A 146 3.85 0.22 -27.14
C VAL A 146 3.73 -0.80 -28.27
N ARG A 147 3.85 -0.35 -29.53
CA ARG A 147 3.80 -1.22 -30.71
C ARG A 147 5.05 -2.10 -30.82
N LEU A 148 6.23 -1.53 -30.56
CA LEU A 148 7.51 -2.24 -30.54
C LEU A 148 7.54 -3.32 -29.44
N ASP A 149 7.00 -3.02 -28.25
CA ASP A 149 6.94 -4.00 -27.17
C ASP A 149 5.96 -5.15 -27.46
N LYS A 150 4.83 -4.88 -28.13
CA LYS A 150 3.92 -5.95 -28.61
C LYS A 150 4.58 -6.87 -29.64
N GLU A 151 5.32 -6.30 -30.59
CA GLU A 151 6.00 -7.08 -31.63
C GLU A 151 7.15 -7.92 -31.05
N ARG A 152 7.90 -7.36 -30.10
CA ARG A 152 8.98 -8.06 -29.38
C ARG A 152 8.47 -9.22 -28.52
N LEU A 153 7.26 -9.10 -27.97
CA LEU A 153 6.62 -10.17 -27.21
C LEU A 153 6.10 -11.29 -28.12
N ALA A 154 5.56 -10.95 -29.30
CA ALA A 154 5.12 -11.93 -30.30
C ALA A 154 6.29 -12.79 -30.83
N ALA A 155 7.44 -12.16 -31.11
CA ALA A 155 8.64 -12.86 -31.58
C ALA A 155 9.24 -13.86 -30.55
N ARG A 156 9.04 -13.63 -29.24
CA ARG A 156 9.47 -14.56 -28.18
C ARG A 156 8.54 -15.76 -28.01
N LEU A 157 7.31 -15.69 -28.49
CA LEU A 157 6.29 -16.73 -28.34
C LEU A 157 6.24 -17.73 -29.51
N GLU A 158 6.75 -17.36 -30.69
CA GLU A 158 6.75 -18.23 -31.88
C GLU A 158 7.97 -19.19 -31.92
N GLY A 159 9.03 -18.93 -31.15
CA GLY A 159 10.34 -19.58 -31.30
C GLY A 159 10.67 -20.80 -30.42
N HIS A 160 9.72 -21.41 -29.70
CA HIS A 160 10.06 -22.56 -28.84
C HIS A 160 9.12 -23.76 -29.00
N LYS A 161 9.40 -24.56 -30.04
CA LYS A 161 9.14 -26.00 -30.03
C LYS A 161 10.29 -26.77 -30.67
N GLU A 162 10.83 -27.69 -29.86
CA GLU A 162 11.60 -28.90 -30.19
C GLU A 162 13.13 -28.78 -30.34
N GLY A 163 13.88 -29.48 -29.46
CA GLY A 163 15.33 -29.67 -29.60
C GLY A 163 16.11 -30.17 -28.38
N ILE A 164 15.99 -31.47 -28.06
CA ILE A 164 17.04 -32.39 -27.54
C ILE A 164 17.62 -32.18 -26.12
N VAL A 165 17.30 -33.13 -25.22
CA VAL A 165 18.24 -33.69 -24.22
C VAL A 165 18.00 -35.20 -24.15
N GLN A 166 18.99 -36.00 -24.54
CA GLN A 166 19.03 -37.44 -24.26
C GLN A 166 19.59 -37.66 -22.85
N THR A 167 18.93 -38.50 -22.04
CA THR A 167 19.55 -39.52 -21.18
C THR A 167 18.47 -40.49 -20.67
N GLU A 168 18.48 -41.68 -21.27
CA GLU A 168 18.05 -42.99 -20.79
C GLU A 168 17.23 -43.09 -19.49
N GLN A 169 15.93 -43.41 -19.61
CA GLN A 169 15.27 -44.61 -19.03
C GLN A 169 13.73 -44.47 -19.10
N ILE A 170 13.08 -45.60 -19.40
CA ILE A 170 11.64 -45.92 -19.32
C ILE A 170 10.85 -45.83 -20.65
N ARG A 171 10.84 -46.98 -21.35
CA ARG A 171 9.83 -47.58 -22.25
C ARG A 171 8.81 -46.68 -22.96
N SER A 172 8.92 -46.70 -24.29
CA SER A 172 8.12 -46.00 -25.32
C SER A 172 6.65 -46.43 -25.43
N LEU A 173 5.73 -45.46 -25.31
CA LEU A 173 4.35 -45.55 -25.78
C LEU A 173 4.19 -45.10 -27.25
N SER A 174 5.29 -44.77 -27.93
CA SER A 174 5.32 -44.29 -29.32
C SER A 174 5.15 -45.39 -30.38
N GLU A 175 5.08 -46.66 -29.97
CA GLU A 175 4.98 -47.80 -30.90
C GLU A 175 3.53 -48.27 -31.16
N ALA A 176 2.53 -47.73 -30.45
CA ALA A 176 1.14 -48.20 -30.57
C ALA A 176 0.21 -47.34 -31.47
N MET A 177 0.54 -46.08 -31.78
CA MET A 177 -0.33 -45.20 -32.60
C MET A 177 0.47 -44.11 -33.33
N SER A 178 0.38 -44.05 -34.67
CA SER A 178 1.04 -43.01 -35.47
C SER A 178 0.47 -41.62 -35.19
N VAL A 179 1.31 -40.58 -35.31
CA VAL A 179 0.95 -39.17 -35.04
C VAL A 179 -0.26 -38.72 -35.88
N GLU A 180 -0.36 -39.22 -37.10
CA GLU A 180 -1.51 -39.00 -37.99
C GLU A 180 -2.82 -39.59 -37.43
N LYS A 181 -2.75 -40.74 -36.76
CA LYS A 181 -3.91 -41.39 -36.13
C LYS A 181 -4.34 -40.63 -34.88
N ILE A 182 -3.40 -40.05 -34.13
CA ILE A 182 -3.69 -39.16 -33.00
C ILE A 182 -4.33 -37.85 -33.50
N ALA A 183 -3.85 -37.29 -34.61
CA ALA A 183 -4.45 -36.10 -35.24
C ALA A 183 -5.86 -36.39 -35.77
N ALA A 184 -6.05 -37.52 -36.45
CA ALA A 184 -7.34 -37.96 -36.95
C ALA A 184 -8.35 -38.21 -35.82
N ILE A 185 -7.93 -38.83 -34.71
CA ILE A 185 -8.78 -39.03 -33.52
C ILE A 185 -9.15 -37.69 -32.88
N LYS A 186 -8.20 -36.75 -32.75
CA LYS A 186 -8.49 -35.40 -32.24
C LYS A 186 -9.45 -34.63 -33.14
N ALA A 187 -9.28 -34.69 -34.45
CA ALA A 187 -10.18 -34.07 -35.42
C ALA A 187 -11.59 -34.68 -35.35
N LYS A 188 -11.69 -36.00 -35.24
CA LYS A 188 -12.96 -36.73 -35.11
C LYS A 188 -13.68 -36.41 -33.79
N ILE A 189 -12.93 -36.23 -32.69
CA ILE A 189 -13.47 -35.77 -31.40
C ILE A 189 -13.96 -34.32 -31.50
N MET A 190 -13.22 -33.43 -32.15
CA MET A 190 -13.67 -32.03 -32.35
C MET A 190 -14.92 -31.94 -33.24
N ALA A 191 -14.98 -32.71 -34.32
CA ALA A 191 -16.15 -32.75 -35.19
C ALA A 191 -17.39 -33.29 -34.45
N LYS A 192 -17.22 -34.36 -33.67
CA LYS A 192 -18.31 -34.93 -32.86
C LYS A 192 -18.76 -34.00 -31.73
N LYS A 193 -17.84 -33.27 -31.08
CA LYS A 193 -18.19 -32.24 -30.08
C LYS A 193 -19.00 -31.10 -30.70
N ARG A 194 -18.67 -30.67 -31.92
CA ARG A 194 -19.41 -29.63 -32.65
C ARG A 194 -20.80 -30.10 -33.12
N SER A 195 -20.96 -31.38 -33.44
CA SER A 195 -22.26 -31.90 -33.94
C SER A 195 -23.22 -32.37 -32.85
N THR A 196 -22.78 -32.49 -31.59
CA THR A 196 -23.62 -33.04 -30.49
C THR A 196 -24.38 -31.96 -29.72
N ILE A 197 -24.08 -30.68 -29.93
CA ILE A 197 -24.83 -29.57 -29.32
C ILE A 197 -25.79 -29.03 -30.39
N LYS A 198 -27.07 -29.40 -30.29
CA LYS A 198 -28.14 -28.70 -31.01
C LYS A 198 -28.31 -27.34 -30.36
N THR A 199 -27.77 -26.30 -30.98
CA THR A 199 -28.15 -24.91 -30.71
C THR A 199 -28.99 -24.44 -31.89
N ASP A 200 -30.29 -24.71 -31.83
CA ASP A 200 -31.28 -23.93 -32.57
C ASP A 200 -31.35 -22.56 -31.90
N LEU A 201 -30.94 -21.53 -32.64
CA LEU A 201 -31.13 -20.09 -32.43
C LEU A 201 -30.58 -19.47 -31.11
N ASP A 202 -29.94 -18.30 -31.25
CA ASP A 202 -29.62 -17.28 -30.22
C ASP A 202 -28.23 -17.26 -29.52
N ASP A 203 -27.13 -17.73 -30.15
CA ASP A 203 -25.80 -17.75 -29.48
C ASP A 203 -24.77 -16.67 -29.87
N ASP A 204 -25.06 -15.76 -30.80
CA ASP A 204 -24.11 -14.69 -31.16
C ASP A 204 -24.06 -13.53 -30.13
N ILE A 205 -25.10 -13.38 -29.29
CA ILE A 205 -25.15 -12.31 -28.27
C ILE A 205 -24.47 -12.76 -26.97
N THR A 206 -24.51 -14.05 -26.64
CA THR A 206 -23.97 -14.60 -25.39
C THR A 206 -22.44 -14.69 -25.41
N ALA A 207 -21.84 -15.11 -26.53
CA ALA A 207 -20.38 -15.27 -26.66
C ALA A 207 -19.62 -13.93 -26.62
N LEU A 208 -20.17 -12.86 -27.21
CA LEU A 208 -19.59 -11.53 -27.16
C LEU A 208 -19.67 -10.92 -25.74
N LYS A 209 -20.77 -11.18 -25.03
CA LYS A 209 -21.01 -10.69 -23.67
C LYS A 209 -20.11 -11.39 -22.64
N GLN A 210 -19.87 -12.69 -22.80
CA GLN A 210 -18.94 -13.45 -21.95
C GLN A 210 -17.48 -13.02 -22.14
N ARG A 211 -17.05 -12.74 -23.37
CA ARG A 211 -15.72 -12.16 -23.63
C ARG A 211 -15.58 -10.77 -23.03
N SER A 212 -16.59 -9.91 -23.17
CA SER A 212 -16.55 -8.55 -22.60
C SER A 212 -16.51 -8.53 -21.07
N PHE A 213 -17.17 -9.49 -20.41
CA PHE A 213 -17.21 -9.55 -18.96
C PHE A 213 -15.87 -10.02 -18.37
N VAL A 214 -15.27 -11.06 -18.96
CA VAL A 214 -13.94 -11.55 -18.54
C VAL A 214 -12.85 -10.51 -18.79
N ASP A 215 -12.89 -9.82 -19.94
CA ASP A 215 -11.88 -8.79 -20.26
C ASP A 215 -12.03 -7.54 -19.39
N ALA A 216 -13.27 -7.14 -19.06
CA ALA A 216 -13.55 -6.08 -18.10
C ALA A 216 -13.09 -6.44 -16.68
N GLU A 217 -13.29 -7.68 -16.22
CA GLU A 217 -12.79 -8.15 -14.92
C GLU A 217 -11.25 -8.19 -14.88
N VAL A 218 -10.61 -8.56 -15.99
CA VAL A 218 -9.14 -8.54 -16.14
C VAL A 218 -8.59 -7.11 -16.10
N ASP A 219 -9.27 -6.14 -16.71
CA ASP A 219 -8.85 -4.74 -16.66
C ASP A 219 -9.10 -4.09 -15.28
N VAL A 220 -10.20 -4.44 -14.59
CA VAL A 220 -10.45 -3.98 -13.21
C VAL A 220 -9.39 -4.53 -12.26
N THR A 221 -9.07 -5.83 -12.34
CA THR A 221 -8.01 -6.43 -11.52
C THR A 221 -6.64 -5.84 -11.84
N ARG A 222 -6.34 -5.54 -13.11
CA ARG A 222 -5.10 -4.87 -13.51
C ARG A 222 -5.02 -3.44 -12.96
N ASP A 223 -6.09 -2.66 -13.03
CA ASP A 223 -6.12 -1.30 -12.49
C ASP A 223 -5.95 -1.30 -10.97
N ILE A 224 -6.61 -2.23 -10.26
CA ILE A 224 -6.44 -2.43 -8.82
C ILE A 224 -4.98 -2.77 -8.48
N VAL A 225 -4.38 -3.76 -9.16
CA VAL A 225 -3.00 -4.21 -8.91
C VAL A 225 -1.98 -3.13 -9.28
N SER A 226 -2.27 -2.28 -10.28
CA SER A 226 -1.36 -1.19 -10.68
C SER A 226 -1.33 -0.03 -9.68
N ARG A 227 -2.43 0.19 -8.94
CA ARG A 227 -2.57 1.27 -7.96
C ARG A 227 -2.28 0.82 -6.54
N GLU A 228 -2.38 -0.47 -6.25
CA GLU A 228 -2.12 -1.00 -4.91
C GLU A 228 -0.62 -0.94 -4.56
N ARG A 229 -0.33 -0.61 -3.29
CA ARG A 229 1.03 -0.63 -2.76
C ARG A 229 1.14 -1.72 -1.69
N VAL A 230 1.87 -2.78 -2.02
CA VAL A 230 2.10 -3.90 -1.11
C VAL A 230 3.25 -3.57 -0.15
N TRP A 231 2.94 -3.31 1.13
CA TRP A 231 3.92 -2.93 2.15
C TRP A 231 4.70 -4.09 2.76
N ARG A 232 4.08 -5.28 2.80
CA ARG A 232 4.69 -6.51 3.32
C ARG A 232 4.25 -7.69 2.50
N THR A 233 5.20 -8.58 2.23
CA THR A 233 4.98 -9.87 1.59
C THR A 233 5.46 -10.99 2.51
N ARG A 234 5.12 -12.24 2.16
CA ARG A 234 5.63 -13.42 2.85
C ARG A 234 7.17 -13.41 2.97
N THR A 235 7.86 -12.84 1.98
CA THR A 235 9.33 -12.73 2.00
C THR A 235 9.82 -11.59 2.87
N THR A 236 9.20 -10.41 2.84
CA THR A 236 9.66 -9.27 3.66
C THR A 236 9.43 -9.50 5.16
N ILE A 237 8.45 -10.32 5.55
CA ILE A 237 8.20 -10.65 6.97
C ILE A 237 9.28 -11.57 7.55
N LEU A 238 9.91 -12.38 6.69
CA LEU A 238 11.01 -13.28 7.09
C LEU A 238 12.36 -12.57 7.17
N GLN A 239 12.43 -11.31 6.74
CA GLN A 239 13.66 -10.50 6.72
C GLN A 239 13.54 -9.37 7.74
N SER A 240 14.58 -9.18 8.55
CA SER A 240 14.64 -8.05 9.48
C SER A 240 14.93 -6.75 8.74
N THR A 241 14.13 -5.71 8.98
CA THR A 241 14.37 -4.38 8.45
C THR A 241 15.53 -3.70 9.20
N GLY A 242 16.64 -3.48 8.50
CA GLY A 242 17.76 -2.65 8.98
C GLY A 242 18.86 -3.37 9.77
N LYS A 243 18.73 -4.66 10.08
CA LYS A 243 19.79 -5.44 10.75
C LYS A 243 20.10 -6.70 9.96
N ASN A 244 21.37 -6.89 9.58
CA ASN A 244 21.86 -8.11 8.97
C ASN A 244 22.70 -8.88 9.99
N PHE A 245 22.14 -9.99 10.49
CA PHE A 245 22.79 -10.82 11.50
C PHE A 245 23.68 -11.91 10.90
N ALA A 246 23.74 -12.04 9.56
CA ALA A 246 24.47 -13.10 8.89
C ALA A 246 25.92 -13.19 9.35
N LYS A 247 26.63 -12.05 9.44
CA LYS A 247 28.06 -12.04 9.85
C LYS A 247 28.27 -12.59 11.27
N ASN A 248 27.40 -12.23 12.21
CA ASN A 248 27.51 -12.67 13.60
C ASN A 248 27.09 -14.14 13.75
N ILE A 249 25.99 -14.53 13.11
CA ILE A 249 25.46 -15.90 13.18
C ILE A 249 26.40 -16.87 12.46
N PHE A 250 26.90 -16.53 11.27
CA PHE A 250 27.83 -17.40 10.54
C PHE A 250 29.16 -17.57 11.25
N ALA A 251 29.68 -16.53 11.93
CA ALA A 251 30.89 -16.67 12.73
C ALA A 251 30.70 -17.68 13.88
N ILE A 252 29.56 -17.63 14.58
CA ILE A 252 29.23 -18.58 15.64
C ILE A 252 29.08 -19.98 15.05
N LEU A 253 28.32 -20.15 13.97
CA LEU A 253 28.13 -21.45 13.32
C LEU A 253 29.45 -22.07 12.83
N GLN A 254 30.34 -21.27 12.26
CA GLN A 254 31.67 -21.73 11.85
C GLN A 254 32.53 -22.15 13.05
N SER A 255 32.46 -21.42 14.17
CA SER A 255 33.18 -21.78 15.40
C SER A 255 32.68 -23.08 16.01
N VAL A 256 31.36 -23.31 16.01
CA VAL A 256 30.74 -24.55 16.49
C VAL A 256 31.15 -25.70 15.58
N LYS A 257 31.04 -25.52 14.27
CA LYS A 257 31.46 -26.51 13.27
C LYS A 257 32.93 -26.88 13.39
N ALA A 258 33.83 -25.90 13.52
CA ALA A 258 35.27 -26.16 13.68
C ALA A 258 35.58 -26.95 14.96
N ARG A 259 34.84 -26.70 16.05
CA ARG A 259 34.96 -27.45 17.30
C ARG A 259 34.45 -28.89 17.18
N GLU A 260 33.34 -29.10 16.47
CA GLU A 260 32.80 -30.44 16.17
C GLU A 260 33.73 -31.24 15.24
N GLU A 261 34.39 -30.57 14.28
CA GLU A 261 35.38 -31.17 13.38
C GLU A 261 36.76 -31.38 14.04
N GLY A 262 36.90 -31.08 15.35
CA GLY A 262 38.14 -31.30 16.10
C GLY A 262 39.26 -30.29 15.82
N ARG A 263 38.98 -29.20 15.10
CA ARG A 263 39.92 -28.07 14.95
C ARG A 263 39.87 -27.21 16.21
N ALA A 264 40.86 -27.36 17.08
CA ALA A 264 41.01 -26.54 18.28
C ALA A 264 41.11 -25.04 17.92
N PRO A 265 40.51 -24.13 18.71
CA PRO A 265 40.68 -22.70 18.49
C PRO A 265 42.12 -22.30 18.86
N GLU A 266 42.83 -21.73 17.90
CA GLU A 266 44.12 -21.07 18.15
C GLU A 266 43.87 -19.92 19.13
N GLN A 267 44.47 -20.00 20.33
CA GLN A 267 44.37 -18.98 21.36
C GLN A 267 44.84 -17.65 20.77
N ARG A 268 44.01 -16.59 20.86
CA ARG A 268 44.48 -15.24 20.56
C ARG A 268 45.66 -14.91 21.47
N PRO A 269 46.77 -14.37 20.95
CA PRO A 269 47.85 -13.90 21.80
C PRO A 269 47.33 -12.78 22.71
N ALA A 270 47.68 -12.87 24.00
CA ALA A 270 47.33 -11.88 25.01
C ALA A 270 47.88 -10.50 24.64
N PRO A 271 47.18 -9.39 24.96
CA PRO A 271 47.72 -8.06 24.73
C PRO A 271 48.96 -7.85 25.62
N ASN A 272 50.10 -7.65 24.98
CA ASN A 272 51.37 -7.34 25.64
C ASN A 272 51.20 -6.17 26.61
N THR A 273 51.46 -6.42 27.89
CA THR A 273 51.75 -5.39 28.88
C THR A 273 53.09 -4.76 28.53
N ALA A 274 53.10 -3.45 28.23
CA ALA A 274 54.32 -2.67 28.06
C ALA A 274 55.02 -2.46 29.42
N PRO A 275 56.35 -2.67 29.54
CA PRO A 275 57.09 -2.27 30.73
C PRO A 275 57.49 -0.79 30.63
N THR A 276 57.40 -0.13 31.79
CA THR A 276 58.00 1.13 32.27
C THR A 276 58.83 1.97 31.31
#